data_AF-A0A5N8W0G7-F1
#
_entry.id   AF-A0A5N8W0G7-F1
#
_cell.length_a   1.000
_cell.length_b   1.000
_cell.length_c   1.000
_cell.angle_alpha   90.00
_cell.angle_beta   90.00
_cell.angle_gamma   90.00
#
_symmetry.space_group_name_H-M   'P 1'
#
loop_
_entity.id
_entity.type
_entity.pdbx_description
1 polymer ?
#
loop_
_entity_poly.entity_id
_entity_poly.type
_entity_poly.pdbx_seq_one_letter_code
_entity_poly.pdbx_strand_id
1 'polypeptide(L)'
;MNDIPGTGLTRRTVLQAAGAAAAAYSLIGAAAGTARADDSPASADKLVVYPIPSGVPTNSSYTVKARTPGGEWRTVPVYRARAKQIDANTGSGPVFNSSVATFDFKGTVEVVVTSSKGTIGTARIRPLSYDTEFTVDGASVSFTLTEPRNLSIEVDGDLFNNLQLHANPIETNAPDPDDPDVIYFGPGLHRTTDNVVKVPSGKTVYLAGGAVLTSRVEFVNVENARLTGRGVLYNSPSGVLLQYSRNIEIDGIMVLNPSSGYACTIGQSKQVTVRNLHSYSHGQWGDGIDVFCSEDVLIEGVWMRNSDDCVAIYAHRWDYYGDVRNVTVRDSTLWADVAHPINVGTHGNTDEPETIENLVFSNIDILDHREPQMDYQGCIALNPGDSNLIRNVRAQNIRVDDFRWGQLINMRVMYNKTYNTSVGRGIDGVFIRNLTYTGTRANPSLMVGYDADHAIKDVTFQNLVINGKFIGNGMKKPGWYKFTDMMPAYANEHVLNLRFLNSTEATSGDAPEITSPDQATATKNQVFNHLITAGGLPTKFDADGLPKGLDIDTDTGLISGSAQDNVGTFTVTVSATNSVGTATQDLTLTIEHA
;
A
#
# COMPACT_ATOMS: atom_id res chain seq x y z
N MET A 1 41.33 24.63 -47.44
CA MET A 1 40.90 25.95 -47.93
C MET A 1 39.50 26.21 -47.39
N ASN A 2 39.31 26.90 -46.26
CA ASN A 2 40.29 27.64 -45.44
C ASN A 2 40.12 27.37 -43.92
N ASP A 3 41.00 28.00 -43.16
CA ASP A 3 41.50 27.70 -41.82
C ASP A 3 41.63 29.08 -41.07
N ILE A 4 41.82 29.33 -39.75
CA ILE A 4 41.99 28.67 -38.43
C ILE A 4 42.13 29.86 -37.40
N PRO A 5 42.03 29.81 -36.03
CA PRO A 5 41.57 28.81 -35.03
C PRO A 5 40.50 29.33 -34.01
N GLY A 6 40.11 28.49 -33.03
CA GLY A 6 39.90 28.89 -31.61
C GLY A 6 38.49 29.36 -31.17
N THR A 7 38.15 29.40 -29.87
CA THR A 7 38.83 28.98 -28.62
C THR A 7 37.82 28.36 -27.62
N GLY A 8 38.30 27.64 -26.60
CA GLY A 8 37.44 26.89 -25.66
C GLY A 8 36.86 27.71 -24.47
N LEU A 9 35.82 27.17 -23.83
CA LEU A 9 35.15 27.75 -22.65
C LEU A 9 35.11 26.77 -21.48
N THR A 10 35.23 27.30 -20.25
CA THR A 10 35.04 26.54 -19.00
C THR A 10 34.33 27.38 -17.94
N ARG A 11 33.75 26.69 -16.95
CA ARG A 11 33.22 27.16 -15.64
C ARG A 11 31.83 27.84 -15.58
N ARG A 12 31.05 27.29 -14.65
CA ARG A 12 30.14 27.95 -13.68
C ARG A 12 28.99 28.82 -14.22
N THR A 13 27.80 28.23 -14.22
CA THR A 13 26.57 28.93 -13.87
C THR A 13 26.36 28.85 -12.35
N VAL A 14 25.95 29.94 -11.70
CA VAL A 14 25.61 29.97 -10.27
C VAL A 14 24.18 30.50 -10.13
N LEU A 15 23.30 29.75 -9.47
CA LEU A 15 22.00 30.23 -9.05
C LEU A 15 22.13 30.92 -7.68
N GLN A 16 21.59 32.13 -7.57
CA GLN A 16 21.67 32.92 -6.34
C GLN A 16 20.51 32.58 -5.40
N ALA A 17 20.81 31.91 -4.30
CA ALA A 17 19.97 31.90 -3.10
C ALA A 17 20.34 33.10 -2.21
N ALA A 18 19.35 33.71 -1.54
CA ALA A 18 19.55 34.86 -0.66
C ALA A 18 18.95 34.62 0.72
N GLY A 19 19.71 34.93 1.78
CA GLY A 19 19.20 35.03 3.15
C GLY A 19 19.39 33.80 4.04
N ALA A 20 20.65 33.43 4.33
CA ALA A 20 20.98 32.53 5.44
C ALA A 20 21.60 33.30 6.61
N ALA A 21 21.13 33.04 7.83
CA ALA A 21 21.77 33.47 9.07
C ALA A 21 22.16 32.20 9.86
N ALA A 22 23.39 31.76 9.71
CA ALA A 22 23.88 30.52 10.33
C ALA A 22 24.51 30.78 11.71
N ALA A 23 24.06 30.03 12.72
CA ALA A 23 24.78 29.88 13.98
C ALA A 23 25.62 28.59 13.93
N ALA A 24 26.93 28.71 14.12
CA ALA A 24 27.84 27.57 14.01
C ALA A 24 27.93 26.77 15.33
N TYR A 25 28.04 25.45 15.22
CA TYR A 25 28.54 24.56 16.27
C TYR A 25 29.63 23.64 15.70
N SER A 26 30.65 23.36 16.51
CA SER A 26 31.94 22.84 16.04
C SER A 26 32.04 21.32 16.04
N LEU A 27 32.75 20.77 15.06
CA LEU A 27 33.08 19.34 14.93
C LEU A 27 34.37 18.96 15.70
N ILE A 28 34.26 18.04 16.64
CA ILE A 28 35.33 17.17 17.17
C ILE A 28 34.65 15.84 17.57
N GLY A 29 35.13 14.65 17.22
CA GLY A 29 36.25 14.26 16.37
C GLY A 29 36.28 12.73 16.20
N ALA A 30 36.93 12.20 15.16
CA ALA A 30 36.86 10.77 14.83
C ALA A 30 37.96 9.93 15.50
N ALA A 31 37.63 8.69 15.86
CA ALA A 31 38.58 7.62 16.16
C ALA A 31 38.01 6.28 15.67
N ALA A 32 38.79 5.52 14.89
CA ALA A 32 38.37 4.23 14.36
C ALA A 32 38.65 3.09 15.35
N GLY A 33 37.67 2.21 15.54
CA GLY A 33 37.80 0.96 16.31
C GLY A 33 37.47 -0.24 15.41
N THR A 34 38.21 -1.34 15.56
CA THR A 34 38.01 -2.56 14.76
C THR A 34 36.82 -3.36 15.27
N ALA A 35 35.99 -3.85 14.34
CA ALA A 35 34.82 -4.66 14.67
C ALA A 35 35.20 -5.97 15.39
N ARG A 36 34.56 -6.20 16.54
CA ARG A 36 34.30 -7.52 17.10
C ARG A 36 32.80 -7.71 17.19
N ALA A 37 32.35 -8.94 17.42
CA ALA A 37 30.93 -9.21 17.65
C ALA A 37 30.50 -8.53 18.96
N ASP A 38 29.67 -7.50 18.86
CA ASP A 38 29.06 -6.84 20.01
C ASP A 38 27.82 -7.62 20.44
N ASP A 39 27.92 -8.29 21.60
CA ASP A 39 26.77 -8.46 22.51
C ASP A 39 26.40 -7.07 23.07
N SER A 40 25.89 -6.19 22.20
CA SER A 40 25.45 -4.86 22.57
C SER A 40 24.24 -4.95 23.49
N PRO A 41 24.16 -4.10 24.55
CA PRO A 41 22.92 -3.94 25.30
C PRO A 41 21.76 -3.58 24.37
N ALA A 42 20.53 -3.93 24.77
CA ALA A 42 19.34 -3.54 24.03
C ALA A 42 19.38 -2.03 23.72
N SER A 43 19.46 -1.71 22.42
CA SER A 43 19.66 -0.35 21.90
C SER A 43 18.66 0.61 22.54
N ALA A 44 19.18 1.61 23.26
CA ALA A 44 18.38 2.58 24.01
C ALA A 44 17.26 3.22 23.16
N ASP A 45 16.15 3.51 23.82
CA ASP A 45 14.98 4.15 23.21
C ASP A 45 15.36 5.46 22.50
N LYS A 46 14.84 5.66 21.30
CA LYS A 46 15.13 6.85 20.47
C LYS A 46 13.84 7.42 19.90
N LEU A 47 13.67 8.73 19.99
CA LEU A 47 12.56 9.48 19.40
C LEU A 47 13.10 10.65 18.56
N VAL A 48 12.67 10.75 17.31
CA VAL A 48 12.95 11.85 16.38
C VAL A 48 11.62 12.50 15.97
N VAL A 49 11.55 13.82 16.06
CA VAL A 49 10.35 14.62 15.75
C VAL A 49 10.76 15.72 14.80
N TYR A 50 10.01 15.88 13.70
CA TYR A 50 10.34 16.79 12.61
C TYR A 50 9.54 18.10 12.68
N PRO A 51 10.14 19.26 12.33
CA PRO A 51 9.44 20.54 12.30
C PRO A 51 8.54 20.64 11.05
N ILE A 52 7.45 21.40 11.17
CA ILE A 52 6.65 21.83 10.00
C ILE A 52 7.19 23.20 9.53
N PRO A 53 7.62 23.35 8.26
CA PRO A 53 8.08 24.61 7.73
C PRO A 53 7.02 25.73 7.75
N SER A 54 7.48 26.97 7.93
CA SER A 54 6.62 28.15 7.84
C SER A 54 5.95 28.24 6.46
N GLY A 55 4.65 28.56 6.46
CA GLY A 55 3.80 28.59 5.26
C GLY A 55 3.10 27.27 4.91
N VAL A 56 3.39 26.16 5.62
CA VAL A 56 2.64 24.91 5.51
C VAL A 56 1.50 24.89 6.54
N PRO A 57 0.23 24.62 6.16
CA PRO A 57 -0.89 24.66 7.10
C PRO A 57 -0.87 23.55 8.16
N THR A 58 -1.07 23.96 9.41
CA THR A 58 -1.24 23.09 10.58
C THR A 58 -2.70 22.99 11.03
N ASN A 59 -3.03 21.99 11.83
CA ASN A 59 -4.34 21.87 12.49
C ASN A 59 -4.15 21.88 14.01
N SER A 60 -4.89 22.73 14.73
CA SER A 60 -4.85 22.87 16.18
C SER A 60 -5.94 22.08 16.91
N SER A 61 -6.70 21.23 16.20
CA SER A 61 -7.75 20.38 16.78
C SER A 61 -7.23 19.34 17.79
N TYR A 62 -5.95 19.00 17.70
CA TYR A 62 -5.23 18.21 18.70
C TYR A 62 -3.86 18.84 19.00
N THR A 63 -3.39 18.66 20.23
CA THR A 63 -1.97 18.80 20.59
C THR A 63 -1.42 17.41 20.84
N VAL A 64 -0.32 17.06 20.15
CA VAL A 64 0.34 15.76 20.28
C VAL A 64 1.68 15.94 20.99
N LYS A 65 1.99 15.05 21.94
CA LYS A 65 3.29 14.96 22.60
C LYS A 65 3.77 13.51 22.62
N ALA A 66 5.06 13.32 22.46
CA ALA A 66 5.72 12.01 22.59
C ALA A 66 7.00 12.13 23.42
N ARG A 67 7.40 11.03 24.07
CA ARG A 67 8.71 10.89 24.73
C ARG A 67 9.15 9.44 24.76
N THR A 68 10.45 9.20 24.96
CA THR A 68 10.93 7.91 25.47
C THR A 68 10.60 7.80 26.97
N PRO A 69 10.48 6.58 27.54
CA PRO A 69 10.19 6.39 28.96
C PRO A 69 11.09 7.20 29.88
N GLY A 70 10.48 7.92 30.84
CA GLY A 70 11.19 8.79 31.77
C GLY A 70 11.83 10.06 31.15
N GLY A 71 11.74 10.26 29.84
CA GLY A 71 12.27 11.41 29.14
C GLY A 71 11.40 12.68 29.21
N GLU A 72 11.87 13.72 28.53
CA GLU A 72 11.15 14.99 28.37
C GLU A 72 10.08 14.92 27.28
N TRP A 73 8.92 15.53 27.53
CA TRP A 73 7.81 15.57 26.58
C TRP A 73 8.08 16.50 25.40
N ARG A 74 8.22 15.93 24.20
CA ARG A 74 8.39 16.69 22.95
C ARG A 74 7.05 16.86 22.25
N THR A 75 6.67 18.09 21.92
CA THR A 75 5.51 18.36 21.05
C THR A 75 5.78 17.82 19.66
N VAL A 76 4.85 17.02 19.14
CA VAL A 76 4.86 16.54 17.74
C VAL A 76 3.98 17.50 16.92
N PRO A 77 4.54 18.18 15.89
CA PRO A 77 3.76 19.08 15.05
C PRO A 77 2.64 18.35 14.27
N VAL A 78 1.52 19.06 14.05
CA VAL A 78 0.31 18.53 13.41
C VAL A 78 0.04 19.24 12.09
N TYR A 79 0.23 18.52 10.98
CA TYR A 79 -0.16 18.95 9.64
C TYR A 79 -1.69 18.96 9.49
N ARG A 80 -2.20 19.86 8.64
CA ARG A 80 -3.60 19.89 8.23
C ARG A 80 -3.82 19.04 6.97
N ALA A 81 -4.13 17.76 7.16
CA ALA A 81 -4.79 16.99 6.12
C ALA A 81 -6.23 17.48 5.90
N ARG A 82 -6.84 17.02 4.82
CA ARG A 82 -8.23 17.29 4.50
C ARG A 82 -8.90 16.00 4.07
N ALA A 83 -10.17 15.85 4.42
CA ALA A 83 -10.94 14.63 4.24
C ALA A 83 -12.25 14.95 3.50
N LYS A 84 -12.70 14.07 2.62
CA LYS A 84 -13.89 14.27 1.78
C LYS A 84 -15.10 13.54 2.36
N GLN A 85 -16.26 14.20 2.33
CA GLN A 85 -17.55 13.52 2.40
C GLN A 85 -18.34 13.86 1.13
N ILE A 86 -18.75 12.84 0.38
CA ILE A 86 -19.66 12.99 -0.77
C ILE A 86 -21.10 12.95 -0.29
N ASP A 87 -21.92 13.92 -0.71
CA ASP A 87 -23.37 13.80 -0.68
C ASP A 87 -23.82 12.94 -1.87
N ALA A 88 -24.39 11.77 -1.57
CA ALA A 88 -24.83 10.81 -2.59
C ALA A 88 -25.98 11.32 -3.47
N ASN A 89 -26.66 12.41 -3.08
CA ASN A 89 -27.73 13.03 -3.87
C ASN A 89 -27.20 14.01 -4.93
N THR A 90 -25.96 14.49 -4.81
CA THR A 90 -25.42 15.57 -5.65
C THR A 90 -24.03 15.30 -6.23
N GLY A 91 -23.32 14.25 -5.78
CA GLY A 91 -21.91 14.00 -6.12
C GLY A 91 -20.93 15.07 -5.59
N SER A 92 -21.45 16.13 -4.99
CA SER A 92 -20.69 17.20 -4.33
C SER A 92 -20.46 16.83 -2.85
N GLY A 93 -20.07 17.79 -2.02
CA GLY A 93 -20.07 17.60 -0.56
C GLY A 93 -18.85 18.22 0.15
N PRO A 94 -18.92 18.37 1.48
CA PRO A 94 -17.95 19.11 2.26
C PRO A 94 -16.56 18.47 2.25
N VAL A 95 -15.56 19.33 2.46
CA VAL A 95 -14.18 18.93 2.72
C VAL A 95 -13.80 19.42 4.11
N PHE A 96 -13.57 18.49 5.02
CA PHE A 96 -13.19 18.77 6.40
C PHE A 96 -11.68 18.95 6.53
N ASN A 97 -11.24 19.59 7.62
CA ASN A 97 -9.85 19.55 8.04
C ASN A 97 -9.67 18.35 8.98
N SER A 98 -8.64 17.54 8.73
CA SER A 98 -8.19 16.48 9.63
C SER A 98 -6.81 16.82 10.19
N SER A 99 -6.28 16.00 11.08
CA SER A 99 -5.00 16.23 11.77
C SER A 99 -4.05 15.08 11.49
N VAL A 100 -2.82 15.37 11.04
CA VAL A 100 -1.78 14.34 10.82
C VAL A 100 -0.52 14.71 11.58
N ALA A 101 -0.05 13.80 12.44
CA ALA A 101 1.22 13.90 13.15
C ALA A 101 2.17 12.78 12.68
N THR A 102 3.47 13.05 12.68
CA THR A 102 4.49 12.05 12.31
C THR A 102 5.74 12.20 13.16
N PHE A 103 6.28 11.07 13.63
CA PHE A 103 7.56 10.97 14.33
C PHE A 103 8.20 9.60 14.08
N ASP A 104 9.52 9.52 14.21
CA ASP A 104 10.26 8.26 14.05
C ASP A 104 10.77 7.77 15.41
N PHE A 105 10.69 6.47 15.69
CA PHE A 105 11.18 5.90 16.94
C PHE A 105 11.73 4.48 16.86
N LYS A 106 12.43 4.10 17.93
CA LYS A 106 12.95 2.75 18.19
C LYS A 106 12.86 2.48 19.69
N GLY A 107 12.52 1.26 20.07
CA GLY A 107 12.27 0.89 21.46
C GLY A 107 10.87 1.33 21.87
N THR A 108 10.73 1.95 23.04
CA THR A 108 9.45 2.38 23.60
C THR A 108 9.25 3.89 23.48
N VAL A 109 8.01 4.31 23.21
CA VAL A 109 7.56 5.71 23.38
C VAL A 109 6.23 5.79 24.11
N GLU A 110 6.11 6.79 24.99
CA GLU A 110 4.85 7.25 25.57
C GLU A 110 4.28 8.37 24.69
N VAL A 111 2.97 8.37 24.45
CA VAL A 111 2.26 9.34 23.59
C VAL A 111 1.05 9.91 24.34
N VAL A 112 0.85 11.23 24.23
CA VAL A 112 -0.34 11.95 24.72
C VAL A 112 -0.95 12.78 23.60
N VAL A 113 -2.25 12.62 23.38
CA VAL A 113 -3.07 13.33 22.39
C VAL A 113 -4.16 14.10 23.11
N THR A 114 -4.03 15.42 23.23
CA THR A 114 -5.03 16.30 23.86
C THR A 114 -5.94 16.92 22.80
N SER A 115 -7.25 16.72 22.88
CA SER A 115 -8.23 17.33 21.97
C SER A 115 -8.53 18.79 22.33
N SER A 116 -8.67 19.65 21.33
CA SER A 116 -9.11 21.04 21.53
C SER A 116 -10.62 21.17 21.83
N LYS A 117 -11.39 20.07 21.75
CA LYS A 117 -12.84 20.06 22.04
C LYS A 117 -13.15 20.15 23.54
N GLY A 118 -12.17 19.88 24.41
CA GLY A 118 -12.37 19.73 25.85
C GLY A 118 -12.49 18.26 26.25
N THR A 119 -13.27 17.98 27.31
CA THR A 119 -13.42 16.64 27.87
C THR A 119 -13.92 15.62 26.84
N ILE A 120 -13.20 14.51 26.70
CA ILE A 120 -13.53 13.41 25.81
C ILE A 120 -14.57 12.51 26.50
N GLY A 121 -15.69 12.21 25.81
CA GLY A 121 -16.71 11.27 26.28
C GLY A 121 -16.41 9.84 25.85
N THR A 122 -15.95 9.64 24.62
CA THR A 122 -15.44 8.34 24.13
C THR A 122 -14.19 8.52 23.27
N ALA A 123 -13.26 7.56 23.33
CA ALA A 123 -12.10 7.50 22.46
C ALA A 123 -11.99 6.12 21.81
N ARG A 124 -11.34 6.08 20.64
CA ARG A 124 -10.97 4.85 19.93
C ARG A 124 -9.63 5.05 19.24
N ILE A 125 -8.74 4.06 19.36
CA ILE A 125 -7.53 3.96 18.54
C ILE A 125 -7.77 2.85 17.51
N ARG A 126 -7.37 3.07 16.26
CA ARG A 126 -7.48 2.11 15.14
C ARG A 126 -6.19 2.05 14.32
N PRO A 127 -5.87 0.96 13.60
CA PRO A 127 -6.63 -0.29 13.44
C PRO A 127 -7.03 -1.01 14.73
N LEU A 128 -8.26 -1.55 14.79
CA LEU A 128 -8.70 -2.35 15.95
C LEU A 128 -7.89 -3.66 16.07
N SER A 129 -7.26 -4.10 14.98
CA SER A 129 -6.33 -5.25 14.92
C SER A 129 -5.11 -5.12 15.83
N TYR A 130 -4.72 -3.89 16.22
CA TYR A 130 -3.55 -3.61 17.04
C TYR A 130 -3.82 -3.62 18.54
N ASP A 131 -5.09 -3.78 18.96
CA ASP A 131 -5.56 -3.87 20.36
C ASP A 131 -4.86 -2.87 21.31
N THR A 132 -4.70 -1.62 20.84
CA THR A 132 -3.82 -0.63 21.46
C THR A 132 -4.43 -0.08 22.73
N GLU A 133 -3.93 -0.55 23.88
CA GLU A 133 -4.33 -0.07 25.21
C GLU A 133 -4.07 1.44 25.40
N PHE A 134 -5.08 2.15 25.89
CA PHE A 134 -5.03 3.59 26.14
C PHE A 134 -5.85 4.00 27.37
N THR A 135 -5.50 5.14 27.97
CA THR A 135 -6.29 5.81 29.00
C THR A 135 -6.86 7.12 28.49
N VAL A 136 -8.00 7.54 29.04
CA VAL A 136 -8.59 8.86 28.81
C VAL A 136 -8.60 9.62 30.14
N ASP A 137 -7.98 10.80 30.17
CA ASP A 137 -8.03 11.74 31.29
C ASP A 137 -8.41 13.14 30.80
N GLY A 138 -9.56 13.63 31.25
CA GLY A 138 -10.14 14.90 30.84
C GLY A 138 -10.22 15.03 29.31
N ALA A 139 -9.36 15.87 28.75
CA ALA A 139 -9.29 16.16 27.32
C ALA A 139 -8.22 15.34 26.56
N SER A 140 -7.57 14.35 27.18
CA SER A 140 -6.41 13.66 26.61
C SER A 140 -6.58 12.13 26.53
N VAL A 141 -6.15 11.56 25.41
CA VAL A 141 -5.90 10.12 25.25
C VAL A 141 -4.40 9.88 25.45
N SER A 142 -4.02 8.88 26.25
CA SER A 142 -2.62 8.54 26.53
C SER A 142 -2.36 7.06 26.30
N PHE A 143 -1.26 6.71 25.63
CA PHE A 143 -0.90 5.33 25.28
C PHE A 143 0.61 5.15 25.11
N THR A 144 1.06 3.91 24.97
CA THR A 144 2.47 3.54 24.80
C THR A 144 2.63 2.67 23.56
N LEU A 145 3.68 2.90 22.78
CA LEU A 145 4.04 2.05 21.63
C LEU A 145 5.44 1.46 21.85
N THR A 146 5.59 0.16 21.56
CA THR A 146 6.86 -0.59 21.63
C THR A 146 7.43 -0.95 20.26
N GLU A 147 6.70 -0.63 19.19
CA GLU A 147 7.06 -0.89 17.79
C GLU A 147 6.37 0.12 16.87
N PRO A 148 6.90 0.40 15.67
CA PRO A 148 6.29 1.31 14.71
C PRO A 148 4.85 0.94 14.32
N ARG A 149 3.94 1.93 14.33
CA ARG A 149 2.51 1.76 14.02
C ARG A 149 1.94 3.01 13.35
N ASN A 150 1.01 2.80 12.42
CA ASN A 150 0.16 3.84 11.83
C ASN A 150 -1.23 3.79 12.48
N LEU A 151 -1.69 4.91 13.04
CA LEU A 151 -2.87 4.95 13.91
C LEU A 151 -3.87 6.04 13.53
N SER A 152 -5.17 5.78 13.70
CA SER A 152 -6.20 6.80 13.85
C SER A 152 -6.67 6.89 15.30
N ILE A 153 -6.61 8.09 15.88
CA ILE A 153 -7.15 8.41 17.20
C ILE A 153 -8.42 9.24 16.99
N GLU A 154 -9.56 8.67 17.34
CA GLU A 154 -10.89 9.20 17.13
C GLU A 154 -11.54 9.52 18.48
N VAL A 155 -12.11 10.72 18.61
CA VAL A 155 -12.81 11.16 19.84
C VAL A 155 -14.28 11.46 19.53
N ASP A 156 -15.16 11.02 20.42
CA ASP A 156 -16.61 11.22 20.38
C ASP A 156 -17.28 10.81 19.05
N GLY A 157 -16.69 9.82 18.37
CA GLY A 157 -17.15 9.31 17.07
C GLY A 157 -16.83 10.18 15.85
N ASP A 158 -16.01 11.22 15.99
CA ASP A 158 -15.61 12.09 14.87
C ASP A 158 -14.61 11.39 13.94
N LEU A 159 -15.07 10.99 12.76
CA LEU A 159 -14.29 10.32 11.72
C LEU A 159 -13.55 11.28 10.77
N PHE A 160 -13.79 12.60 10.85
CA PHE A 160 -13.27 13.56 9.88
C PHE A 160 -12.22 14.49 10.49
N ASN A 161 -12.47 15.01 11.69
CA ASN A 161 -11.49 15.74 12.50
C ASN A 161 -10.97 14.85 13.64
N ASN A 162 -10.63 13.62 13.30
CA ASN A 162 -9.74 12.73 14.05
C ASN A 162 -8.28 13.13 13.88
N LEU A 163 -7.40 12.52 14.69
CA LEU A 163 -5.96 12.54 14.48
C LEU A 163 -5.54 11.25 13.76
N GLN A 164 -4.64 11.38 12.78
CA GLN A 164 -3.84 10.29 12.26
C GLN A 164 -2.40 10.47 12.76
N LEU A 165 -1.77 9.39 13.19
CA LEU A 165 -0.44 9.38 13.79
C LEU A 165 0.42 8.32 13.12
N HIS A 166 1.51 8.76 12.49
CA HIS A 166 2.52 7.90 11.91
C HIS A 166 3.73 7.83 12.85
N ALA A 167 3.88 6.69 13.54
CA ALA A 167 5.01 6.44 14.42
C ALA A 167 5.96 5.47 13.71
N ASN A 168 6.85 6.01 12.87
CA ASN A 168 7.65 5.25 11.90
C ASN A 168 8.88 4.59 12.55
N PRO A 169 9.50 3.56 11.91
CA PRO A 169 10.86 3.15 12.27
C PRO A 169 11.85 4.30 12.00
N ILE A 170 12.81 4.48 12.92
CA ILE A 170 13.99 5.35 12.71
C ILE A 170 14.61 5.09 11.33
N GLU A 171 14.64 6.12 10.51
CA GLU A 171 15.44 6.17 9.30
C GLU A 171 16.93 5.86 9.58
N THR A 172 17.45 4.80 8.94
CA THR A 172 18.86 4.36 9.07
C THR A 172 19.70 4.65 7.83
N ASN A 173 19.07 4.85 6.67
CA ASN A 173 19.72 4.83 5.36
C ASN A 173 19.63 6.19 4.63
N ALA A 174 19.58 7.29 5.39
CA ALA A 174 19.63 8.63 4.82
C ALA A 174 20.95 8.83 4.04
N PRO A 175 20.92 9.30 2.78
CA PRO A 175 22.10 9.46 1.95
C PRO A 175 22.91 10.72 2.31
N ASP A 176 24.15 10.79 1.83
CA ASP A 176 24.98 11.98 1.97
C ASP A 176 24.41 13.14 1.13
N PRO A 177 24.14 14.34 1.71
CA PRO A 177 23.64 15.49 0.96
C PRO A 177 24.58 16.02 -0.13
N ASP A 178 25.89 15.73 -0.05
CA ASP A 178 26.90 16.14 -1.02
C ASP A 178 27.18 15.08 -2.10
N ASP A 179 26.46 13.95 -2.10
CA ASP A 179 26.57 12.88 -3.11
C ASP A 179 26.07 13.36 -4.50
N PRO A 180 26.86 13.24 -5.58
CA PRO A 180 26.48 13.70 -6.92
C PRO A 180 25.30 12.93 -7.55
N ASP A 181 24.90 11.78 -7.00
CA ASP A 181 23.75 10.99 -7.41
C ASP A 181 22.47 11.30 -6.58
N VAL A 182 22.54 12.25 -5.64
CA VAL A 182 21.42 12.66 -4.78
C VAL A 182 20.88 14.05 -5.13
N ILE A 183 19.56 14.15 -5.25
CA ILE A 183 18.81 15.42 -5.35
C ILE A 183 18.22 15.71 -3.96
N TYR A 184 19.02 16.39 -3.14
CA TYR A 184 18.73 16.58 -1.71
C TYR A 184 17.81 17.77 -1.43
N PHE A 185 16.70 17.54 -0.72
CA PHE A 185 15.84 18.57 -0.14
C PHE A 185 15.88 18.49 1.39
N GLY A 186 16.62 19.43 2.01
CA GLY A 186 16.69 19.56 3.48
C GLY A 186 15.43 20.15 4.12
N PRO A 187 15.35 20.25 5.47
CA PRO A 187 14.17 20.81 6.14
C PRO A 187 13.83 22.24 5.69
N GLY A 188 12.58 22.47 5.29
CA GLY A 188 12.16 23.74 4.65
C GLY A 188 11.01 23.56 3.65
N LEU A 189 10.45 24.68 3.16
CA LEU A 189 9.36 24.68 2.18
C LEU A 189 9.89 25.00 0.77
N HIS A 190 9.97 23.97 -0.07
CA HIS A 190 10.58 23.98 -1.40
C HIS A 190 9.53 24.11 -2.51
N ARG A 191 9.93 24.79 -3.59
CA ARG A 191 9.11 25.00 -4.80
C ARG A 191 10.01 24.86 -6.03
N THR A 192 9.50 24.23 -7.09
CA THR A 192 10.11 24.28 -8.43
C THR A 192 9.29 25.19 -9.34
N THR A 193 9.88 25.70 -10.43
CA THR A 193 9.20 26.63 -11.36
C THR A 193 7.92 26.02 -11.94
N ASP A 194 7.98 24.76 -12.33
CA ASP A 194 6.93 24.06 -13.06
C ASP A 194 6.08 23.14 -12.15
N ASN A 195 6.31 23.18 -10.83
CA ASN A 195 5.74 22.29 -9.82
C ASN A 195 6.02 20.78 -10.09
N VAL A 196 7.18 20.47 -10.67
CA VAL A 196 7.65 19.12 -11.01
C VAL A 196 9.15 18.97 -10.68
N VAL A 197 9.53 17.82 -10.12
CA VAL A 197 10.91 17.32 -10.04
C VAL A 197 11.02 16.08 -10.92
N LYS A 198 11.79 16.15 -12.01
CA LYS A 198 12.08 14.99 -12.87
C LYS A 198 13.32 14.27 -12.38
N VAL A 199 13.24 12.96 -12.18
CA VAL A 199 14.34 12.15 -11.63
C VAL A 199 15.02 11.39 -12.77
N PRO A 200 16.31 11.65 -13.06
CA PRO A 200 17.07 10.85 -14.03
C PRO A 200 17.35 9.42 -13.54
N SER A 201 17.66 8.51 -14.46
CA SER A 201 18.15 7.17 -14.11
C SER A 201 19.35 7.22 -13.18
N GLY A 202 19.44 6.28 -12.23
CA GLY A 202 20.51 6.20 -11.24
C GLY A 202 20.45 7.23 -10.10
N LYS A 203 19.48 8.17 -10.09
CA LYS A 203 19.42 9.25 -9.10
C LYS A 203 18.45 8.97 -7.96
N THR A 204 18.78 9.47 -6.76
CA THR A 204 17.89 9.47 -5.59
C THR A 204 17.40 10.89 -5.29
N VAL A 205 16.10 11.15 -5.38
CA VAL A 205 15.50 12.31 -4.70
C VAL A 205 15.38 11.98 -3.22
N TYR A 206 15.92 12.82 -2.35
CA TYR A 206 15.81 12.65 -0.91
C TYR A 206 15.07 13.83 -0.27
N LEU A 207 13.95 13.55 0.40
CA LEU A 207 13.18 14.54 1.15
C LEU A 207 13.42 14.33 2.65
N ALA A 208 14.33 15.11 3.23
CA ALA A 208 14.68 15.01 4.65
C ALA A 208 13.45 15.21 5.56
N GLY A 209 13.46 14.64 6.76
CA GLY A 209 12.38 14.86 7.73
C GLY A 209 12.18 16.34 8.07
N GLY A 210 10.98 16.87 7.77
CA GLY A 210 10.67 18.31 7.86
C GLY A 210 10.94 19.10 6.57
N ALA A 211 11.34 18.44 5.47
CA ALA A 211 11.26 19.00 4.13
C ALA A 211 9.82 18.88 3.60
N VAL A 212 9.33 19.94 2.95
CA VAL A 212 8.02 19.97 2.31
C VAL A 212 8.17 20.54 0.90
N LEU A 213 7.79 19.77 -0.11
CA LEU A 213 7.96 20.10 -1.53
C LEU A 213 6.59 20.27 -2.18
N THR A 214 6.34 21.42 -2.82
CA THR A 214 5.06 21.69 -3.52
C THR A 214 5.10 21.26 -4.98
N SER A 215 5.63 20.06 -5.26
CA SER A 215 5.88 19.61 -6.63
C SER A 215 5.67 18.11 -6.75
N ARG A 216 5.13 17.67 -7.89
CA ARG A 216 5.09 16.24 -8.26
C ARG A 216 6.53 15.73 -8.44
N VAL A 217 6.78 14.46 -8.14
CA VAL A 217 8.01 13.75 -8.55
C VAL A 217 7.71 12.88 -9.78
N GLU A 218 8.55 12.95 -10.81
CA GLU A 218 8.38 12.27 -12.11
C GLU A 218 9.52 11.29 -12.40
N PHE A 219 9.19 10.00 -12.52
CA PHE A 219 10.02 8.94 -13.08
C PHE A 219 9.42 8.54 -14.43
N VAL A 220 10.04 8.94 -15.54
CA VAL A 220 9.45 8.80 -16.89
C VAL A 220 10.52 8.35 -17.88
N ASN A 221 10.43 7.09 -18.35
CA ASN A 221 11.47 6.43 -19.16
C ASN A 221 12.84 6.40 -18.45
N VAL A 222 12.88 6.01 -17.17
CA VAL A 222 14.10 5.95 -16.36
C VAL A 222 14.23 4.62 -15.60
N GLU A 223 15.44 4.36 -15.12
CA GLU A 223 15.75 3.12 -14.40
C GLU A 223 16.66 3.35 -13.19
N ASN A 224 16.63 2.43 -12.23
CA ASN A 224 17.54 2.43 -11.07
C ASN A 224 17.49 3.73 -10.24
N ALA A 225 16.31 4.34 -10.11
CA ALA A 225 16.11 5.66 -9.51
C ALA A 225 15.15 5.62 -8.30
N ARG A 226 15.25 6.60 -7.39
CA ARG A 226 14.67 6.51 -6.04
C ARG A 226 14.03 7.82 -5.55
N LEU A 227 13.02 7.72 -4.70
CA LEU A 227 12.44 8.82 -3.91
C LEU A 227 12.32 8.38 -2.45
N THR A 228 13.19 8.84 -1.57
CA THR A 228 13.26 8.37 -0.18
C THR A 228 13.21 9.53 0.82
N GLY A 229 12.85 9.23 2.07
CA GLY A 229 13.05 10.14 3.20
C GLY A 229 11.96 10.08 4.25
N ARG A 230 11.70 11.25 4.86
CA ARG A 230 10.62 11.53 5.83
C ARG A 230 9.90 12.87 5.56
N GLY A 231 10.05 13.39 4.34
CA GLY A 231 9.47 14.64 3.88
C GLY A 231 8.07 14.50 3.27
N VAL A 232 7.49 15.64 2.89
CA VAL A 232 6.09 15.72 2.44
C VAL A 232 5.98 16.34 1.04
N LEU A 233 5.26 15.67 0.14
CA LEU A 233 4.72 16.27 -1.09
C LEU A 233 3.41 16.97 -0.73
N TYR A 234 3.38 18.31 -0.70
CA TYR A 234 2.23 19.07 -0.20
C TYR A 234 1.62 19.98 -1.27
N ASN A 235 0.31 19.85 -1.53
CA ASN A 235 -0.41 20.66 -2.52
C ASN A 235 0.30 20.67 -3.90
N SER A 236 0.91 19.54 -4.26
CA SER A 236 1.52 19.29 -5.55
C SER A 236 0.44 18.95 -6.60
N PRO A 237 0.73 19.09 -7.91
CA PRO A 237 -0.23 18.80 -9.00
C PRO A 237 -0.80 17.37 -8.98
N SER A 238 0.00 16.43 -8.50
CA SER A 238 -0.33 15.08 -8.02
C SER A 238 0.83 14.64 -7.10
N GLY A 239 0.84 13.42 -6.56
CA GLY A 239 1.97 12.92 -5.75
C GLY A 239 3.19 12.53 -6.59
N VAL A 240 3.32 11.25 -6.89
CA VAL A 240 4.36 10.70 -7.77
C VAL A 240 3.74 10.24 -9.10
N LEU A 241 4.42 10.48 -10.21
CA LEU A 241 4.15 9.87 -11.51
C LEU A 241 5.33 8.99 -11.89
N LEU A 242 5.12 7.68 -11.86
CA LEU A 242 6.06 6.66 -12.30
C LEU A 242 5.47 6.00 -13.54
N GLN A 243 6.15 6.11 -14.68
CA GLN A 243 5.70 5.50 -15.93
C GLN A 243 6.84 5.07 -16.85
N TYR A 244 6.64 3.99 -17.61
CA TYR A 244 7.61 3.42 -18.56
C TYR A 244 9.01 3.20 -17.95
N SER A 245 9.07 2.83 -16.67
CA SER A 245 10.31 2.85 -15.87
C SER A 245 10.60 1.51 -15.20
N ARG A 246 11.87 1.29 -14.78
CA ARG A 246 12.34 0.03 -14.19
C ARG A 246 13.10 0.21 -12.88
N ASN A 247 12.92 -0.69 -11.92
CA ASN A 247 13.67 -0.70 -10.66
C ASN A 247 13.63 0.66 -9.94
N ILE A 248 12.40 1.04 -9.53
CA ILE A 248 12.12 2.32 -8.87
C ILE A 248 11.65 2.06 -7.45
N GLU A 249 12.27 2.73 -6.47
CA GLU A 249 11.89 2.62 -5.05
C GLU A 249 11.43 3.97 -4.48
N ILE A 250 10.26 3.96 -3.85
CA ILE A 250 9.65 5.09 -3.14
C ILE A 250 9.50 4.67 -1.67
N ASP A 251 10.13 5.39 -0.72
CA ASP A 251 10.10 5.04 0.72
C ASP A 251 9.85 6.26 1.63
N GLY A 252 8.87 6.15 2.53
CA GLY A 252 8.69 7.02 3.69
C GLY A 252 8.11 8.41 3.43
N ILE A 253 7.61 8.66 2.21
CA ILE A 253 7.07 9.97 1.80
C ILE A 253 5.59 10.10 2.14
N MET A 254 5.21 11.27 2.66
CA MET A 254 3.81 11.65 2.83
C MET A 254 3.32 12.49 1.64
N VAL A 255 2.20 12.10 1.02
CA VAL A 255 1.50 12.88 0.00
C VAL A 255 0.29 13.56 0.65
N LEU A 256 0.35 14.87 0.82
CA LEU A 256 -0.56 15.65 1.66
C LEU A 256 -1.35 16.68 0.85
N ASN A 257 -2.64 16.41 0.67
CA ASN A 257 -3.58 17.25 -0.09
C ASN A 257 -3.10 17.54 -1.53
N PRO A 258 -2.83 16.54 -2.39
CA PRO A 258 -2.55 16.80 -3.80
C PRO A 258 -3.72 17.57 -4.43
N SER A 259 -3.45 18.50 -5.34
CA SER A 259 -4.50 19.38 -5.89
C SER A 259 -5.47 18.65 -6.83
N SER A 260 -5.04 17.50 -7.36
CA SER A 260 -5.71 16.68 -8.36
C SER A 260 -4.99 15.34 -8.48
N GLY A 261 -5.70 14.28 -8.88
CA GLY A 261 -5.08 13.02 -9.25
C GLY A 261 -4.39 12.27 -8.11
N TYR A 262 -3.66 11.24 -8.53
CA TYR A 262 -3.23 10.14 -7.68
C TYR A 262 -2.04 10.50 -6.77
N ALA A 263 -1.91 9.81 -5.65
CA ALA A 263 -0.74 9.92 -4.79
C ALA A 263 0.48 9.18 -5.37
N CYS A 264 0.28 8.08 -6.11
CA CYS A 264 1.30 7.45 -6.93
C CYS A 264 0.69 6.76 -8.17
N THR A 265 0.98 7.27 -9.37
CA THR A 265 0.74 6.52 -10.62
C THR A 265 1.89 5.54 -10.84
N ILE A 266 1.60 4.30 -11.23
CA ILE A 266 2.56 3.27 -11.66
C ILE A 266 2.09 2.74 -13.03
N GLY A 267 2.54 3.36 -14.12
CA GLY A 267 2.10 3.06 -15.49
C GLY A 267 3.12 2.28 -16.32
N GLN A 268 2.74 1.13 -16.88
CA GLN A 268 3.54 0.29 -17.77
C GLN A 268 5.02 0.17 -17.36
N SER A 269 5.25 -0.23 -16.10
CA SER A 269 6.56 -0.22 -15.43
C SER A 269 6.88 -1.57 -14.80
N LYS A 270 8.15 -1.86 -14.53
CA LYS A 270 8.59 -3.15 -13.96
C LYS A 270 9.50 -3.00 -12.75
N GLN A 271 9.37 -3.88 -11.75
CA GLN A 271 10.17 -3.86 -10.51
C GLN A 271 9.99 -2.52 -9.77
N VAL A 272 8.79 -2.30 -9.26
CA VAL A 272 8.42 -1.05 -8.56
C VAL A 272 8.13 -1.34 -7.10
N THR A 273 8.70 -0.55 -6.21
CA THR A 273 8.51 -0.68 -4.76
C THR A 273 8.02 0.62 -4.15
N VAL A 274 6.91 0.56 -3.41
CA VAL A 274 6.33 1.68 -2.65
C VAL A 274 6.22 1.25 -1.18
N ARG A 275 7.02 1.87 -0.32
CA ARG A 275 7.14 1.61 1.12
C ARG A 275 6.72 2.79 1.96
N ASN A 276 6.01 2.53 3.06
CA ASN A 276 5.71 3.51 4.11
C ASN A 276 5.16 4.85 3.56
N LEU A 277 4.40 4.78 2.46
CA LEU A 277 3.81 5.95 1.79
C LEU A 277 2.50 6.31 2.51
N HIS A 278 2.35 7.58 2.88
CA HIS A 278 1.17 8.06 3.61
C HIS A 278 0.39 9.08 2.77
N SER A 279 -0.83 8.76 2.38
CA SER A 279 -1.64 9.55 1.46
C SER A 279 -2.87 10.18 2.12
N TYR A 280 -3.12 11.45 1.78
CA TYR A 280 -4.26 12.24 2.26
C TYR A 280 -4.82 13.10 1.13
N SER A 281 -6.03 12.80 0.65
CA SER A 281 -6.66 13.54 -0.45
C SER A 281 -8.11 13.94 -0.17
N HIS A 282 -8.59 14.93 -0.95
CA HIS A 282 -9.96 15.45 -0.84
C HIS A 282 -10.57 15.87 -2.20
N GLY A 283 -9.85 15.61 -3.29
CA GLY A 283 -10.16 16.07 -4.65
C GLY A 283 -11.20 15.18 -5.34
N GLN A 284 -11.39 15.44 -6.62
CA GLN A 284 -11.96 14.49 -7.57
C GLN A 284 -10.80 13.70 -8.18
N TRP A 285 -10.93 12.38 -8.34
CA TRP A 285 -9.81 11.49 -8.69
C TRP A 285 -8.68 11.66 -7.65
N GLY A 286 -9.06 11.53 -6.39
CA GLY A 286 -8.17 11.65 -5.23
C GLY A 286 -7.45 10.34 -4.88
N ASP A 287 -7.20 9.47 -5.85
CA ASP A 287 -6.79 8.09 -5.65
C ASP A 287 -5.41 7.98 -4.95
N GLY A 288 -5.15 6.81 -4.36
CA GLY A 288 -3.92 6.49 -3.63
C GLY A 288 -2.83 6.01 -4.58
N ILE A 289 -2.72 4.68 -4.74
CA ILE A 289 -1.76 4.06 -5.65
C ILE A 289 -2.51 3.35 -6.79
N ASP A 290 -2.27 3.80 -8.02
CA ASP A 290 -2.84 3.25 -9.24
C ASP A 290 -1.77 2.48 -10.02
N VAL A 291 -2.03 1.20 -10.29
CA VAL A 291 -1.16 0.33 -11.12
C VAL A 291 -1.82 0.09 -12.47
N PHE A 292 -1.14 0.43 -13.57
CA PHE A 292 -1.56 0.16 -14.95
C PHE A 292 -0.49 -0.68 -15.67
N CYS A 293 -0.87 -1.77 -16.35
CA CYS A 293 -0.01 -2.55 -17.28
C CYS A 293 1.41 -2.91 -16.75
N SER A 294 1.55 -3.12 -15.43
CA SER A 294 2.85 -3.19 -14.75
C SER A 294 3.13 -4.55 -14.13
N GLU A 295 4.41 -4.84 -13.93
CA GLU A 295 4.91 -6.15 -13.48
C GLU A 295 5.86 -6.03 -12.27
N ASP A 296 5.81 -7.00 -11.36
CA ASP A 296 6.66 -7.09 -10.15
C ASP A 296 6.55 -5.82 -9.29
N VAL A 297 5.35 -5.55 -8.78
CA VAL A 297 5.05 -4.35 -7.98
C VAL A 297 4.85 -4.74 -6.51
N LEU A 298 5.58 -4.11 -5.59
CA LEU A 298 5.38 -4.23 -4.14
C LEU A 298 4.87 -2.90 -3.55
N ILE A 299 3.75 -2.98 -2.82
CA ILE A 299 3.19 -1.91 -2.01
C ILE A 299 3.18 -2.42 -0.56
N GLU A 300 3.89 -1.73 0.34
CA GLU A 300 4.25 -2.27 1.67
C GLU A 300 4.18 -1.18 2.75
N GLY A 301 3.50 -1.45 3.88
CA GLY A 301 3.46 -0.53 5.01
C GLY A 301 2.69 0.79 4.78
N VAL A 302 1.87 0.89 3.73
CA VAL A 302 1.26 2.17 3.32
C VAL A 302 0.03 2.55 4.16
N TRP A 303 -0.24 3.86 4.26
CA TRP A 303 -1.48 4.40 4.80
C TRP A 303 -2.19 5.21 3.72
N MET A 304 -3.42 4.85 3.39
CA MET A 304 -4.23 5.55 2.39
C MET A 304 -5.49 6.12 3.05
N ARG A 305 -5.62 7.45 3.08
CA ARG A 305 -6.89 8.13 3.37
C ARG A 305 -7.28 8.98 2.16
N ASN A 306 -8.03 8.35 1.25
CA ASN A 306 -8.20 8.87 -0.10
C ASN A 306 -9.67 9.15 -0.44
N SER A 307 -9.92 10.22 -1.18
CA SER A 307 -11.24 10.64 -1.65
C SER A 307 -11.61 10.06 -3.03
N ASP A 308 -11.01 8.92 -3.34
CA ASP A 308 -11.25 7.96 -4.42
C ASP A 308 -10.46 6.70 -3.99
N ASP A 309 -10.18 5.76 -4.91
CA ASP A 309 -9.57 4.46 -4.60
C ASP A 309 -8.27 4.56 -3.77
N CYS A 310 -8.10 3.68 -2.78
CA CYS A 310 -6.88 3.64 -1.97
C CYS A 310 -5.75 2.87 -2.67
N VAL A 311 -6.05 1.70 -3.22
CA VAL A 311 -5.18 0.96 -4.14
C VAL A 311 -6.02 0.41 -5.29
N ALA A 312 -5.65 0.76 -6.52
CA ALA A 312 -6.35 0.35 -7.74
C ALA A 312 -5.40 -0.37 -8.71
N ILE A 313 -5.89 -1.45 -9.32
CA ILE A 313 -5.12 -2.29 -10.25
C ILE A 313 -5.90 -2.43 -11.56
N TYR A 314 -5.40 -1.78 -12.60
CA TYR A 314 -6.00 -1.62 -13.92
C TYR A 314 -5.11 -2.27 -15.00
N ALA A 315 -5.69 -2.76 -16.10
CA ALA A 315 -4.92 -3.08 -17.31
C ALA A 315 -4.81 -1.81 -18.18
N HIS A 316 -4.95 -1.90 -19.52
CA HIS A 316 -4.86 -0.75 -20.43
C HIS A 316 -5.69 0.45 -19.98
N ARG A 317 -5.05 1.63 -20.01
CA ARG A 317 -5.71 2.94 -19.95
C ARG A 317 -4.82 3.98 -20.62
N TRP A 318 -5.44 4.82 -21.46
CA TRP A 318 -4.74 5.85 -22.24
C TRP A 318 -3.65 5.25 -23.15
N ASP A 319 -2.39 5.62 -22.96
CA ASP A 319 -1.26 5.14 -23.75
C ASP A 319 -0.52 3.95 -23.09
N TYR A 320 -1.00 3.45 -21.94
CA TYR A 320 -0.45 2.24 -21.30
C TYR A 320 -1.05 0.98 -21.91
N TYR A 321 -0.22 0.00 -22.26
CA TYR A 321 -0.64 -1.29 -22.84
C TYR A 321 0.09 -2.47 -22.16
N GLY A 322 -0.63 -3.56 -21.95
CA GLY A 322 -0.10 -4.82 -21.43
C GLY A 322 -0.87 -5.37 -20.23
N ASP A 323 -0.62 -6.64 -19.94
CA ASP A 323 -1.08 -7.34 -18.74
C ASP A 323 -0.58 -6.66 -17.45
N VAL A 324 -1.21 -6.98 -16.31
CA VAL A 324 -0.65 -6.74 -14.97
C VAL A 324 -0.26 -8.07 -14.33
N ARG A 325 0.94 -8.14 -13.75
CA ARG A 325 1.49 -9.36 -13.15
C ARG A 325 2.20 -9.11 -11.83
N ASN A 326 2.07 -10.06 -10.90
CA ASN A 326 2.89 -10.17 -9.68
C ASN A 326 2.82 -8.91 -8.78
N VAL A 327 1.61 -8.41 -8.51
CA VAL A 327 1.40 -7.26 -7.62
C VAL A 327 1.13 -7.73 -6.20
N THR A 328 1.95 -7.29 -5.25
CA THR A 328 1.80 -7.56 -3.82
C THR A 328 1.48 -6.27 -3.06
N VAL A 329 0.41 -6.28 -2.26
CA VAL A 329 0.01 -5.22 -1.34
C VAL A 329 0.01 -5.80 0.07
N ARG A 330 0.87 -5.32 0.97
CA ARG A 330 0.97 -5.89 2.32
C ARG A 330 1.20 -4.91 3.46
N ASP A 331 0.85 -5.35 4.67
CA ASP A 331 1.13 -4.67 5.95
C ASP A 331 0.60 -3.22 6.01
N SER A 332 -0.54 -2.98 5.34
CA SER A 332 -1.02 -1.64 4.97
C SER A 332 -2.37 -1.31 5.60
N THR A 333 -2.70 -0.02 5.68
CA THR A 333 -3.97 0.48 6.26
C THR A 333 -4.71 1.39 5.27
N LEU A 334 -5.98 1.09 5.01
CA LEU A 334 -6.77 1.72 3.94
C LEU A 334 -8.06 2.34 4.49
N TRP A 335 -8.36 3.57 4.08
CA TRP A 335 -9.52 4.35 4.45
C TRP A 335 -10.06 5.04 3.20
N ALA A 336 -11.04 4.42 2.54
CA ALA A 336 -11.70 5.02 1.39
C ALA A 336 -12.71 6.06 1.88
N ASP A 337 -12.36 7.34 1.80
CA ASP A 337 -13.28 8.43 2.14
C ASP A 337 -14.41 8.53 1.08
N VAL A 338 -14.13 8.06 -0.14
CA VAL A 338 -15.01 7.78 -1.31
C VAL A 338 -14.44 6.55 -2.04
N ALA A 339 -15.20 5.87 -2.90
CA ALA A 339 -14.75 4.73 -3.73
C ALA A 339 -14.14 3.58 -2.91
N HIS A 340 -13.17 2.83 -3.45
CA HIS A 340 -12.78 1.51 -2.93
C HIS A 340 -11.49 1.54 -2.05
N PRO A 341 -11.40 0.71 -1.00
CA PRO A 341 -10.13 0.37 -0.37
C PRO A 341 -9.22 -0.41 -1.34
N ILE A 342 -9.76 -1.45 -2.01
CA ILE A 342 -9.06 -2.26 -3.02
C ILE A 342 -9.95 -2.39 -4.25
N ASN A 343 -9.48 -1.92 -5.40
CA ASN A 343 -10.13 -2.06 -6.71
C ASN A 343 -9.21 -2.82 -7.69
N VAL A 344 -9.78 -3.74 -8.46
CA VAL A 344 -9.05 -4.54 -9.47
C VAL A 344 -9.95 -4.78 -10.68
N GLY A 345 -9.49 -4.42 -11.88
CA GLY A 345 -10.25 -4.58 -13.12
C GLY A 345 -10.65 -3.24 -13.72
N THR A 346 -11.93 -3.08 -14.03
CA THR A 346 -12.56 -1.96 -14.74
C THR A 346 -11.96 -1.71 -16.13
N HIS A 347 -10.72 -1.26 -16.24
CA HIS A 347 -10.08 -0.86 -17.49
C HIS A 347 -9.18 -1.95 -18.09
N GLY A 348 -9.17 -2.04 -19.41
CA GLY A 348 -8.42 -3.01 -20.22
C GLY A 348 -8.59 -2.74 -21.72
N ASN A 349 -8.04 -3.62 -22.55
CA ASN A 349 -8.06 -3.51 -24.00
C ASN A 349 -8.98 -4.54 -24.66
N THR A 350 -10.04 -4.07 -25.33
CA THR A 350 -10.99 -4.94 -26.05
C THR A 350 -10.39 -5.59 -27.31
N ASP A 351 -9.54 -4.87 -28.03
CA ASP A 351 -8.97 -5.31 -29.32
C ASP A 351 -7.79 -6.29 -29.12
N GLU A 352 -7.02 -6.12 -28.04
CA GLU A 352 -5.97 -7.07 -27.61
C GLU A 352 -6.18 -7.46 -26.11
N PRO A 353 -7.03 -8.48 -25.80
CA PRO A 353 -7.48 -8.80 -24.45
C PRO A 353 -6.41 -9.16 -23.40
N GLU A 354 -6.25 -8.28 -22.41
CA GLU A 354 -5.24 -8.36 -21.34
C GLU A 354 -5.69 -9.17 -20.11
N THR A 355 -4.71 -9.53 -19.27
CA THR A 355 -4.87 -10.32 -18.05
C THR A 355 -4.32 -9.54 -16.85
N ILE A 356 -5.03 -9.58 -15.73
CA ILE A 356 -4.57 -9.08 -14.43
C ILE A 356 -4.40 -10.30 -13.53
N GLU A 357 -3.15 -10.65 -13.20
CA GLU A 357 -2.85 -11.93 -12.55
C GLU A 357 -1.78 -11.89 -11.45
N ASN A 358 -1.83 -12.93 -10.61
CA ASN A 358 -0.90 -13.16 -9.50
C ASN A 358 -0.89 -12.00 -8.49
N LEU A 359 -2.07 -11.67 -7.98
CA LEU A 359 -2.24 -10.58 -7.01
C LEU A 359 -2.21 -11.14 -5.58
N VAL A 360 -1.41 -10.54 -4.70
CA VAL A 360 -1.35 -10.89 -3.28
C VAL A 360 -1.72 -9.68 -2.43
N PHE A 361 -2.78 -9.80 -1.63
CA PHE A 361 -3.18 -8.83 -0.62
C PHE A 361 -2.99 -9.48 0.75
N SER A 362 -2.06 -9.01 1.59
CA SER A 362 -1.78 -9.66 2.88
C SER A 362 -1.66 -8.69 4.05
N ASN A 363 -2.29 -9.04 5.18
CA ASN A 363 -2.20 -8.24 6.42
C ASN A 363 -2.62 -6.76 6.24
N ILE A 364 -3.78 -6.53 5.62
CA ILE A 364 -4.32 -5.19 5.37
C ILE A 364 -5.45 -4.86 6.35
N ASP A 365 -5.42 -3.68 6.95
CA ASP A 365 -6.49 -3.16 7.80
C ASP A 365 -7.33 -2.12 7.05
N ILE A 366 -8.60 -2.43 6.79
CA ILE A 366 -9.55 -1.52 6.13
C ILE A 366 -10.37 -0.81 7.21
N LEU A 367 -10.10 0.48 7.42
CA LEU A 367 -10.71 1.28 8.48
C LEU A 367 -12.03 1.92 8.05
N ASP A 368 -12.20 2.18 6.76
CA ASP A 368 -13.42 2.77 6.24
C ASP A 368 -13.58 2.53 4.74
N HIS A 369 -14.83 2.61 4.31
CA HIS A 369 -15.32 2.39 2.96
C HIS A 369 -16.59 3.20 2.77
N ARG A 370 -16.73 3.89 1.63
CA ARG A 370 -17.90 4.74 1.39
C ARG A 370 -18.27 4.94 -0.08
N GLU A 371 -18.58 3.84 -0.75
CA GLU A 371 -19.05 3.85 -2.12
C GLU A 371 -20.59 3.72 -2.24
N PRO A 372 -21.33 4.74 -2.71
CA PRO A 372 -22.78 4.67 -2.88
C PRO A 372 -23.25 3.89 -4.13
N GLN A 373 -22.48 3.81 -5.20
CA GLN A 373 -22.86 3.20 -6.48
C GLN A 373 -22.86 1.67 -6.39
N MET A 374 -24.04 1.04 -6.54
CA MET A 374 -24.26 -0.40 -6.29
C MET A 374 -23.32 -1.35 -7.05
N ASP A 375 -22.86 -0.95 -8.23
CA ASP A 375 -21.98 -1.75 -9.08
C ASP A 375 -20.49 -1.70 -8.65
N TYR A 376 -20.15 -0.86 -7.66
CA TYR A 376 -18.78 -0.56 -7.20
C TYR A 376 -18.59 -0.71 -5.68
N GLN A 377 -19.55 -1.25 -4.94
CA GLN A 377 -19.51 -1.15 -3.46
C GLN A 377 -18.50 -2.05 -2.73
N GLY A 378 -17.48 -2.65 -3.34
CA GLY A 378 -16.60 -3.61 -2.64
C GLY A 378 -15.51 -2.98 -1.76
N CYS A 379 -15.34 -3.44 -0.51
CA CYS A 379 -14.09 -3.24 0.24
C CYS A 379 -12.92 -3.93 -0.47
N ILE A 380 -13.19 -5.13 -1.00
CA ILE A 380 -12.41 -5.77 -2.06
C ILE A 380 -13.33 -5.83 -3.29
N ALA A 381 -12.99 -5.08 -4.34
CA ALA A 381 -13.70 -5.06 -5.61
C ALA A 381 -12.87 -5.72 -6.71
N LEU A 382 -13.43 -6.72 -7.39
CA LEU A 382 -12.87 -7.38 -8.57
C LEU A 382 -13.90 -7.24 -9.71
N ASN A 383 -13.64 -6.37 -10.70
CA ASN A 383 -14.65 -5.89 -11.64
C ASN A 383 -14.18 -5.92 -13.11
N PRO A 384 -13.89 -7.08 -13.71
CA PRO A 384 -13.31 -7.14 -15.05
C PRO A 384 -14.25 -6.60 -16.13
N GLY A 385 -13.67 -5.87 -17.09
CA GLY A 385 -14.29 -5.14 -18.19
C GLY A 385 -13.31 -5.00 -19.36
N ASP A 386 -13.74 -4.49 -20.51
CA ASP A 386 -12.89 -4.33 -21.71
C ASP A 386 -12.06 -5.59 -22.05
N SER A 387 -12.74 -6.74 -22.10
CA SER A 387 -12.17 -8.06 -22.37
C SER A 387 -11.07 -8.50 -21.38
N ASN A 388 -10.81 -7.78 -20.28
CA ASN A 388 -9.76 -8.19 -19.35
C ASN A 388 -10.16 -9.43 -18.52
N LEU A 389 -9.18 -10.22 -18.09
CA LEU A 389 -9.36 -11.42 -17.25
C LEU A 389 -8.65 -11.22 -15.92
N ILE A 390 -9.36 -11.32 -14.80
CA ILE A 390 -8.72 -11.34 -13.46
C ILE A 390 -8.51 -12.79 -13.03
N ARG A 391 -7.28 -13.17 -12.66
CA ARG A 391 -7.03 -14.51 -12.10
C ARG A 391 -5.95 -14.58 -11.02
N ASN A 392 -5.89 -15.69 -10.30
CA ASN A 392 -4.87 -15.97 -9.28
C ASN A 392 -4.79 -14.87 -8.20
N VAL A 393 -5.93 -14.52 -7.59
CA VAL A 393 -5.99 -13.49 -6.54
C VAL A 393 -5.97 -14.16 -5.17
N ARG A 394 -4.96 -13.85 -4.35
CA ARG A 394 -4.84 -14.33 -2.97
C ARG A 394 -4.97 -13.16 -2.01
N ALA A 395 -6.03 -13.12 -1.21
CA ALA A 395 -6.15 -12.22 -0.08
C ALA A 395 -6.00 -13.01 1.22
N GLN A 396 -5.06 -12.66 2.11
CA GLN A 396 -4.96 -13.27 3.42
C GLN A 396 -4.86 -12.28 4.57
N ASN A 397 -5.39 -12.65 5.73
CA ASN A 397 -5.37 -11.80 6.92
C ASN A 397 -6.02 -10.43 6.59
N ILE A 398 -7.23 -10.54 6.04
CA ILE A 398 -8.29 -9.54 5.82
C ILE A 398 -8.89 -8.96 7.12
N ARG A 399 -8.70 -7.71 7.54
CA ARG A 399 -9.50 -7.14 8.65
C ARG A 399 -10.17 -5.85 8.23
N VAL A 400 -11.48 -5.76 8.53
CA VAL A 400 -12.35 -4.67 8.08
C VAL A 400 -13.15 -4.17 9.28
N ASP A 401 -12.94 -2.91 9.65
CA ASP A 401 -13.71 -2.23 10.70
C ASP A 401 -15.06 -1.72 10.16
N ASP A 402 -15.93 -1.23 11.05
CA ASP A 402 -17.25 -0.73 10.68
C ASP A 402 -17.18 0.57 9.85
N PHE A 403 -17.41 0.44 8.55
CA PHE A 403 -17.31 1.48 7.52
C PHE A 403 -18.61 2.26 7.27
N ARG A 404 -18.54 3.41 6.59
CA ARG A 404 -19.70 4.32 6.37
C ARG A 404 -20.74 3.80 5.38
N TRP A 405 -20.37 3.24 4.23
CA TRP A 405 -21.32 2.74 3.21
C TRP A 405 -20.64 1.78 2.23
N GLY A 406 -21.18 0.58 2.03
CA GLY A 406 -20.66 -0.34 1.01
C GLY A 406 -20.91 -1.80 1.32
N GLN A 407 -20.16 -2.69 0.69
CA GLN A 407 -20.21 -4.15 0.79
C GLN A 407 -18.83 -4.67 1.16
N LEU A 408 -18.76 -5.83 1.82
CA LEU A 408 -17.47 -6.45 2.16
C LEU A 408 -16.74 -6.95 0.89
N ILE A 409 -17.47 -7.56 -0.03
CA ILE A 409 -16.96 -8.11 -1.30
C ILE A 409 -17.88 -7.65 -2.45
N ASN A 410 -17.28 -7.22 -3.56
CA ASN A 410 -17.98 -7.06 -4.84
C ASN A 410 -17.15 -7.69 -5.96
N MET A 411 -17.57 -8.85 -6.46
CA MET A 411 -16.97 -9.51 -7.60
C MET A 411 -17.97 -9.49 -8.74
N ARG A 412 -17.66 -8.80 -9.84
CA ARG A 412 -18.62 -8.58 -10.92
C ARG A 412 -17.96 -8.53 -12.28
N VAL A 413 -18.21 -9.52 -13.11
CA VAL A 413 -17.88 -9.44 -14.54
C VAL A 413 -18.83 -8.42 -15.16
N MET A 414 -18.30 -7.33 -15.71
CA MET A 414 -19.08 -6.15 -16.09
C MET A 414 -18.86 -5.70 -17.53
N TYR A 415 -19.88 -5.01 -18.04
CA TYR A 415 -19.81 -4.15 -19.22
C TYR A 415 -20.45 -2.81 -18.86
N ASN A 416 -19.73 -1.97 -18.10
CA ASN A 416 -20.19 -0.61 -17.82
C ASN A 416 -19.91 0.29 -19.03
N LYS A 417 -20.95 0.60 -19.80
CA LYS A 417 -20.88 1.47 -20.99
C LYS A 417 -20.39 2.91 -20.75
N THR A 418 -20.15 3.32 -19.50
CA THR A 418 -19.47 4.57 -19.16
C THR A 418 -17.95 4.47 -19.24
N TYR A 419 -17.39 3.29 -18.95
CA TYR A 419 -15.94 3.07 -18.83
C TYR A 419 -15.40 1.95 -19.74
N ASN A 420 -16.30 1.12 -20.28
CA ASN A 420 -15.99 -0.06 -21.06
C ASN A 420 -16.60 -0.02 -22.46
N THR A 421 -15.88 -0.66 -23.37
CA THR A 421 -16.22 -0.97 -24.77
C THR A 421 -16.70 -2.42 -24.94
N SER A 422 -16.31 -3.34 -24.05
CA SER A 422 -16.79 -4.73 -24.01
C SER A 422 -16.99 -5.26 -22.58
N VAL A 423 -17.41 -6.53 -22.46
CA VAL A 423 -17.50 -7.27 -21.20
C VAL A 423 -16.15 -7.88 -20.82
N GLY A 424 -15.83 -7.95 -19.53
CA GLY A 424 -14.65 -8.69 -19.05
C GLY A 424 -14.73 -10.19 -19.32
N ARG A 425 -13.59 -10.86 -19.54
CA ARG A 425 -13.52 -12.31 -19.82
C ARG A 425 -13.88 -13.20 -18.64
N GLY A 426 -13.76 -12.71 -17.41
CA GLY A 426 -14.15 -13.46 -16.20
C GLY A 426 -13.29 -13.16 -14.98
N ILE A 427 -13.59 -13.86 -13.88
CA ILE A 427 -12.77 -13.91 -12.67
C ILE A 427 -12.48 -15.39 -12.37
N ASP A 428 -11.22 -15.79 -12.20
CA ASP A 428 -10.85 -17.21 -12.03
C ASP A 428 -9.80 -17.42 -10.92
N GLY A 429 -10.12 -18.28 -9.93
CA GLY A 429 -9.21 -18.62 -8.84
C GLY A 429 -8.96 -17.46 -7.87
N VAL A 430 -9.90 -17.25 -6.94
CA VAL A 430 -9.79 -16.24 -5.87
C VAL A 430 -9.79 -16.92 -4.51
N PHE A 431 -8.73 -16.77 -3.73
CA PHE A 431 -8.60 -17.38 -2.40
C PHE A 431 -8.52 -16.30 -1.31
N ILE A 432 -9.52 -16.28 -0.41
CA ILE A 432 -9.65 -15.29 0.66
C ILE A 432 -9.54 -16.01 2.01
N ARG A 433 -8.38 -15.90 2.68
CA ARG A 433 -8.08 -16.52 3.97
C ARG A 433 -8.15 -15.52 5.12
N ASN A 434 -8.71 -15.92 6.26
CA ASN A 434 -8.75 -15.13 7.51
C ASN A 434 -9.33 -13.72 7.28
N LEU A 435 -10.48 -13.62 6.60
CA LEU A 435 -11.21 -12.36 6.45
C LEU A 435 -12.15 -12.14 7.63
N THR A 436 -11.95 -11.05 8.36
CA THR A 436 -12.78 -10.61 9.49
C THR A 436 -13.43 -9.27 9.19
N TYR A 437 -14.75 -9.17 9.38
CA TYR A 437 -15.48 -7.89 9.42
C TYR A 437 -16.12 -7.68 10.79
N THR A 438 -15.90 -6.50 11.37
CA THR A 438 -16.41 -6.08 12.69
C THR A 438 -17.21 -4.79 12.53
N GLY A 439 -18.51 -4.93 12.23
CA GLY A 439 -19.39 -3.79 11.98
C GLY A 439 -20.85 -4.13 11.66
N THR A 440 -21.66 -3.09 11.49
CA THR A 440 -23.12 -3.18 11.33
C THR A 440 -23.65 -2.53 10.06
N ARG A 441 -22.78 -1.87 9.27
CA ARG A 441 -23.15 -1.02 8.12
C ARG A 441 -22.91 -1.64 6.73
N ALA A 442 -22.44 -2.89 6.66
CA ALA A 442 -22.27 -3.60 5.40
C ALA A 442 -23.62 -3.94 4.71
N ASN A 443 -23.78 -3.48 3.47
CA ASN A 443 -24.75 -4.00 2.52
C ASN A 443 -24.38 -5.44 2.11
N PRO A 444 -25.34 -6.25 1.63
CA PRO A 444 -25.08 -7.60 1.14
C PRO A 444 -24.03 -7.61 0.03
N SER A 445 -23.04 -8.49 0.15
CA SER A 445 -21.94 -8.62 -0.81
C SER A 445 -22.41 -9.21 -2.15
N LEU A 446 -21.74 -8.88 -3.25
CA LEU A 446 -22.12 -9.30 -4.60
C LEU A 446 -21.06 -10.20 -5.24
N MET A 447 -21.51 -11.28 -5.87
CA MET A 447 -20.75 -12.13 -6.79
C MET A 447 -21.62 -12.36 -8.03
N VAL A 448 -21.27 -11.75 -9.17
CA VAL A 448 -22.09 -11.77 -10.39
C VAL A 448 -21.22 -12.01 -11.63
N GLY A 449 -21.30 -13.22 -12.19
CA GLY A 449 -20.84 -13.49 -13.55
C GLY A 449 -21.83 -12.93 -14.58
N TYR A 450 -21.37 -12.52 -15.75
CA TYR A 450 -22.21 -11.82 -16.73
C TYR A 450 -23.08 -12.80 -17.54
N ASP A 451 -22.49 -13.90 -17.99
CA ASP A 451 -23.17 -15.05 -18.59
C ASP A 451 -22.36 -16.35 -18.35
N ALA A 452 -22.69 -17.43 -19.07
CA ALA A 452 -22.05 -18.73 -18.90
C ALA A 452 -20.58 -18.79 -19.36
N ASP A 453 -20.20 -17.97 -20.34
CA ASP A 453 -18.83 -17.87 -20.84
C ASP A 453 -18.03 -16.86 -19.99
N HIS A 454 -18.67 -15.74 -19.64
CA HIS A 454 -18.15 -14.63 -18.83
C HIS A 454 -18.41 -14.82 -17.32
N ALA A 455 -18.04 -16.00 -16.81
CA ALA A 455 -18.35 -16.46 -15.45
C ALA A 455 -17.33 -16.03 -14.37
N ILE A 456 -17.74 -16.15 -13.11
CA ILE A 456 -16.86 -16.13 -11.93
C ILE A 456 -16.60 -17.58 -11.50
N LYS A 457 -15.34 -17.96 -11.31
CA LYS A 457 -14.91 -19.34 -11.06
C LYS A 457 -13.99 -19.44 -9.85
N ASP A 458 -14.15 -20.54 -9.12
CA ASP A 458 -13.22 -21.01 -8.08
C ASP A 458 -12.88 -19.97 -6.99
N VAL A 459 -13.91 -19.25 -6.53
CA VAL A 459 -13.84 -18.38 -5.36
C VAL A 459 -13.91 -19.21 -4.08
N THR A 460 -12.91 -19.09 -3.21
CA THR A 460 -12.81 -19.83 -1.95
C THR A 460 -12.58 -18.88 -0.78
N PHE A 461 -13.53 -18.82 0.14
CA PHE A 461 -13.35 -18.22 1.45
C PHE A 461 -12.85 -19.29 2.43
N GLN A 462 -11.79 -19.01 3.18
CA GLN A 462 -11.30 -19.86 4.28
C GLN A 462 -11.23 -19.05 5.57
N ASN A 463 -11.85 -19.54 6.64
CA ASN A 463 -11.92 -18.86 7.94
C ASN A 463 -12.48 -17.42 7.83
N LEU A 464 -13.63 -17.28 7.15
CA LEU A 464 -14.39 -16.03 7.11
C LEU A 464 -15.12 -15.83 8.45
N VAL A 465 -14.99 -14.64 9.03
CA VAL A 465 -15.64 -14.23 10.28
C VAL A 465 -16.37 -12.90 10.08
N ILE A 466 -17.65 -12.85 10.42
CA ILE A 466 -18.44 -11.61 10.43
C ILE A 466 -19.02 -11.42 11.82
N ASN A 467 -18.64 -10.35 12.53
CA ASN A 467 -19.09 -10.03 13.88
C ASN A 467 -18.92 -11.21 14.87
N GLY A 468 -17.71 -11.79 14.89
CA GLY A 468 -17.37 -12.96 15.73
C GLY A 468 -17.99 -14.29 15.28
N LYS A 469 -18.82 -14.31 14.22
CA LYS A 469 -19.46 -15.51 13.69
C LYS A 469 -18.65 -16.04 12.50
N PHE A 470 -18.00 -17.18 12.70
CA PHE A 470 -17.40 -17.97 11.61
C PHE A 470 -18.47 -18.41 10.59
N ILE A 471 -18.12 -18.35 9.30
CA ILE A 471 -18.96 -18.75 8.16
C ILE A 471 -18.20 -19.75 7.28
N GLY A 472 -18.64 -21.01 7.32
CA GLY A 472 -18.11 -22.08 6.48
C GLY A 472 -18.43 -23.47 7.02
N ASN A 473 -17.81 -24.49 6.42
CA ASN A 473 -17.97 -25.89 6.79
C ASN A 473 -17.77 -26.11 8.30
N GLY A 474 -18.72 -26.83 8.92
CA GLY A 474 -18.79 -27.02 10.37
C GLY A 474 -19.71 -26.03 11.11
N MET A 475 -20.10 -24.90 10.50
CA MET A 475 -21.03 -23.97 11.16
C MET A 475 -22.45 -24.55 11.28
N LYS A 476 -23.14 -24.25 12.39
CA LYS A 476 -24.56 -24.57 12.57
C LYS A 476 -25.45 -23.58 11.82
N LYS A 477 -26.11 -24.04 10.75
CA LYS A 477 -27.15 -23.31 9.99
C LYS A 477 -28.29 -24.27 9.59
N PRO A 478 -29.50 -23.78 9.22
CA PRO A 478 -30.53 -24.64 8.63
C PRO A 478 -30.05 -25.28 7.32
N GLY A 479 -30.52 -26.49 7.02
CA GLY A 479 -30.04 -27.26 5.86
C GLY A 479 -30.29 -26.58 4.51
N TRP A 480 -31.37 -25.80 4.39
CA TRP A 480 -31.76 -25.11 3.16
C TRP A 480 -31.18 -23.69 3.00
N TYR A 481 -30.43 -23.19 3.99
CA TYR A 481 -29.69 -21.93 3.86
C TYR A 481 -28.34 -22.18 3.18
N LYS A 482 -27.95 -21.34 2.23
CA LYS A 482 -26.58 -21.28 1.67
C LYS A 482 -25.62 -20.62 2.67
N PHE A 483 -24.31 -20.70 2.43
CA PHE A 483 -23.33 -19.90 3.21
C PHE A 483 -23.42 -18.40 2.89
N THR A 484 -23.79 -18.04 1.65
CA THR A 484 -24.10 -16.67 1.24
C THR A 484 -25.17 -16.02 2.11
N ASP A 485 -26.17 -16.78 2.53
CA ASP A 485 -27.26 -16.32 3.40
C ASP A 485 -26.79 -16.05 4.85
N MET A 486 -25.61 -16.60 5.21
CA MET A 486 -24.97 -16.40 6.52
C MET A 486 -23.94 -15.25 6.49
N MET A 487 -23.46 -14.88 5.30
CA MET A 487 -22.56 -13.76 4.99
C MET A 487 -23.30 -12.43 4.75
N PRO A 488 -24.63 -12.45 4.60
CA PRO A 488 -25.33 -11.67 3.59
C PRO A 488 -24.59 -11.42 2.27
N ALA A 489 -24.78 -12.31 1.30
CA ALA A 489 -24.29 -12.14 -0.06
C ALA A 489 -25.29 -12.67 -1.11
N TYR A 490 -25.24 -12.12 -2.32
CA TYR A 490 -25.89 -12.67 -3.51
C TYR A 490 -24.84 -13.23 -4.47
N ALA A 491 -25.09 -14.45 -4.96
CA ALA A 491 -24.31 -15.11 -6.00
C ALA A 491 -25.27 -15.64 -7.07
N ASN A 492 -25.04 -15.25 -8.34
CA ASN A 492 -25.88 -15.68 -9.47
C ASN A 492 -25.47 -17.04 -10.03
N GLU A 493 -26.22 -17.54 -11.02
CA GLU A 493 -25.99 -18.82 -11.70
C GLU A 493 -24.66 -18.92 -12.45
N HIS A 494 -23.96 -17.80 -12.64
CA HIS A 494 -22.66 -17.70 -13.29
C HIS A 494 -21.50 -17.58 -12.28
N VAL A 495 -21.75 -17.86 -11.00
CA VAL A 495 -20.72 -18.06 -9.97
C VAL A 495 -20.53 -19.56 -9.74
N LEU A 496 -19.45 -20.10 -10.30
CA LEU A 496 -19.10 -21.51 -10.25
C LEU A 496 -18.09 -21.78 -9.12
N ASN A 497 -18.18 -22.96 -8.51
CA ASN A 497 -17.20 -23.45 -7.52
C ASN A 497 -16.96 -22.52 -6.30
N LEU A 498 -18.00 -21.80 -5.84
CA LEU A 498 -17.95 -20.97 -4.63
C LEU A 498 -17.87 -21.83 -3.35
N ARG A 499 -16.79 -21.69 -2.57
CA ARG A 499 -16.48 -22.49 -1.37
C ARG A 499 -16.35 -21.64 -0.10
N PHE A 500 -16.76 -22.20 1.05
CA PHE A 500 -16.61 -21.58 2.38
C PHE A 500 -16.07 -22.62 3.39
N LEU A 501 -14.77 -22.52 3.70
CA LEU A 501 -13.98 -23.51 4.43
C LEU A 501 -13.65 -23.04 5.86
N ASN A 502 -13.46 -23.99 6.77
CA ASN A 502 -12.80 -23.72 8.05
C ASN A 502 -11.26 -23.75 7.90
N SER A 503 -10.55 -23.43 8.97
CA SER A 503 -9.09 -23.31 9.00
C SER A 503 -8.30 -24.64 8.94
N THR A 504 -8.95 -25.80 9.07
CA THR A 504 -8.27 -27.11 9.15
C THR A 504 -8.67 -28.09 8.05
N GLU A 505 -9.70 -27.79 7.26
CA GLU A 505 -10.24 -28.68 6.24
C GLU A 505 -9.66 -28.37 4.84
N ALA A 506 -8.86 -29.28 4.31
CA ALA A 506 -8.48 -29.29 2.91
C ALA A 506 -9.51 -30.11 2.09
N THR A 507 -10.12 -29.46 1.10
CA THR A 507 -11.36 -29.89 0.43
C THR A 507 -11.20 -30.30 -1.04
N SER A 508 -10.01 -30.76 -1.41
CA SER A 508 -9.76 -31.32 -2.76
C SER A 508 -10.09 -32.82 -2.81
N GLY A 509 -10.53 -33.29 -3.98
CA GLY A 509 -10.55 -34.72 -4.32
C GLY A 509 -9.21 -35.23 -4.87
N ASP A 510 -8.42 -34.31 -5.43
CA ASP A 510 -7.18 -34.58 -6.16
C ASP A 510 -5.98 -33.97 -5.43
N ALA A 511 -4.76 -34.49 -5.68
CA ALA A 511 -3.53 -33.83 -5.24
C ALA A 511 -3.34 -32.49 -5.98
N PRO A 512 -2.51 -31.55 -5.47
CA PRO A 512 -2.23 -30.31 -6.17
C PRO A 512 -1.51 -30.55 -7.49
N GLU A 513 -1.63 -29.61 -8.41
CA GLU A 513 -0.84 -29.53 -9.65
C GLU A 513 -0.27 -28.12 -9.72
N ILE A 514 1.06 -27.95 -9.71
CA ILE A 514 1.67 -26.62 -9.75
C ILE A 514 1.59 -26.07 -11.17
N THR A 515 1.12 -24.82 -11.29
CA THR A 515 0.81 -24.14 -12.55
C THR A 515 1.59 -22.84 -12.74
N SER A 516 2.41 -22.44 -11.77
CA SER A 516 3.35 -21.33 -11.91
C SER A 516 4.49 -21.67 -12.88
N PRO A 517 5.10 -20.67 -13.54
CA PRO A 517 6.25 -20.91 -14.42
C PRO A 517 7.40 -21.62 -13.71
N ASP A 518 8.07 -22.52 -14.43
CA ASP A 518 9.30 -23.21 -14.02
C ASP A 518 10.55 -22.31 -14.09
N GLN A 519 10.40 -21.04 -14.44
CA GLN A 519 11.47 -20.07 -14.63
C GLN A 519 11.08 -18.70 -14.06
N ALA A 520 12.03 -18.03 -13.41
CA ALA A 520 11.88 -16.65 -12.96
C ALA A 520 13.23 -15.91 -12.94
N THR A 521 13.19 -14.58 -13.07
CA THR A 521 14.37 -13.71 -12.99
C THR A 521 14.23 -12.73 -11.82
N ALA A 522 15.19 -12.75 -10.91
CA ALA A 522 15.37 -11.75 -9.87
C ALA A 522 16.52 -10.80 -10.24
N THR A 523 16.44 -9.55 -9.83
CA THR A 523 17.55 -8.59 -9.94
C THR A 523 18.28 -8.49 -8.60
N LYS A 524 19.60 -8.62 -8.59
CA LYS A 524 20.40 -8.66 -7.35
C LYS A 524 20.15 -7.42 -6.48
N ASN A 525 19.93 -7.66 -5.19
CA ASN A 525 19.58 -6.68 -4.15
C ASN A 525 18.27 -5.90 -4.36
N GLN A 526 17.46 -6.20 -5.39
CA GLN A 526 16.16 -5.57 -5.60
C GLN A 526 15.02 -6.48 -5.13
N VAL A 527 13.82 -5.91 -5.02
CA VAL A 527 12.61 -6.66 -4.64
C VAL A 527 12.28 -7.69 -5.72
N PHE A 528 11.98 -8.92 -5.27
CA PHE A 528 11.49 -10.01 -6.07
C PHE A 528 10.19 -10.54 -5.47
N ASN A 529 9.24 -10.91 -6.33
CA ASN A 529 7.96 -11.54 -5.98
C ASN A 529 7.67 -12.65 -7.00
N HIS A 530 7.45 -13.88 -6.55
CA HIS A 530 7.00 -15.00 -7.39
C HIS A 530 5.95 -15.81 -6.66
N LEU A 531 4.77 -15.98 -7.28
CA LEU A 531 3.63 -16.63 -6.67
C LEU A 531 3.49 -18.08 -7.16
N ILE A 532 3.67 -19.05 -6.27
CA ILE A 532 3.48 -20.48 -6.56
C ILE A 532 1.98 -20.74 -6.74
N THR A 533 1.49 -20.76 -7.97
CA THR A 533 0.09 -21.08 -8.29
C THR A 533 -0.08 -22.58 -8.45
N ALA A 534 -1.18 -23.14 -7.95
CA ALA A 534 -1.46 -24.57 -8.09
C ALA A 534 -2.96 -24.86 -8.05
N GLY A 535 -3.39 -25.86 -8.82
CA GLY A 535 -4.71 -26.48 -8.73
C GLY A 535 -4.88 -27.34 -7.47
N GLY A 536 -6.06 -27.92 -7.28
CA GLY A 536 -6.32 -28.83 -6.16
C GLY A 536 -6.38 -28.17 -4.77
N LEU A 537 -6.72 -26.88 -4.67
CA LEU A 537 -6.90 -26.16 -3.39
C LEU A 537 -5.76 -26.38 -2.37
N PRO A 538 -4.50 -26.00 -2.71
CA PRO A 538 -3.38 -26.11 -1.78
C PRO A 538 -3.63 -25.33 -0.49
N THR A 539 -3.42 -25.98 0.64
CA THR A 539 -3.50 -25.36 1.97
C THR A 539 -2.15 -24.87 2.48
N LYS A 540 -1.05 -25.41 1.97
CA LYS A 540 0.32 -25.00 2.28
C LYS A 540 1.24 -25.04 1.06
N PHE A 541 2.26 -24.20 1.08
CA PHE A 541 3.34 -24.11 0.10
C PHE A 541 4.71 -24.20 0.80
N ASP A 542 5.75 -24.55 0.04
CA ASP A 542 7.13 -24.58 0.51
C ASP A 542 8.09 -24.31 -0.68
N ALA A 543 9.34 -23.95 -0.39
CA ALA A 543 10.37 -23.69 -1.41
C ALA A 543 11.79 -23.94 -0.84
N ASP A 544 12.38 -25.09 -1.15
CA ASP A 544 13.76 -25.42 -0.75
C ASP A 544 14.78 -24.91 -1.79
N GLY A 545 16.00 -24.61 -1.34
CA GLY A 545 17.08 -24.09 -2.19
C GLY A 545 17.00 -22.60 -2.53
N LEU A 546 16.13 -21.82 -1.87
CA LEU A 546 16.00 -20.38 -2.09
C LEU A 546 17.33 -19.61 -1.93
N PRO A 547 17.69 -18.71 -2.87
CA PRO A 547 18.80 -17.79 -2.70
C PRO A 547 18.65 -16.87 -1.47
N LYS A 548 19.79 -16.53 -0.86
CA LYS A 548 19.85 -15.72 0.35
C LYS A 548 19.08 -14.41 0.21
N GLY A 549 18.18 -14.16 1.17
CA GLY A 549 17.39 -12.93 1.26
C GLY A 549 16.03 -13.00 0.55
N LEU A 550 15.71 -14.14 -0.08
CA LEU A 550 14.33 -14.54 -0.40
C LEU A 550 13.81 -15.47 0.70
N ASP A 551 12.48 -15.45 0.90
CA ASP A 551 11.75 -16.30 1.84
C ASP A 551 10.37 -16.67 1.26
N ILE A 552 9.73 -17.71 1.79
CA ILE A 552 8.44 -18.24 1.33
C ILE A 552 7.35 -18.09 2.40
N ASP A 553 6.34 -17.28 2.10
CA ASP A 553 5.09 -17.30 2.85
C ASP A 553 4.37 -18.63 2.56
N THR A 554 4.56 -19.61 3.47
CA THR A 554 3.98 -20.96 3.34
C THR A 554 2.45 -20.98 3.28
N ASP A 555 1.77 -19.89 3.63
CA ASP A 555 0.31 -19.76 3.51
C ASP A 555 -0.10 -19.17 2.15
N THR A 556 0.52 -18.08 1.68
CA THR A 556 0.17 -17.51 0.35
C THR A 556 0.88 -18.14 -0.82
N GLY A 557 1.96 -18.90 -0.62
CA GLY A 557 2.82 -19.39 -1.70
C GLY A 557 3.61 -18.28 -2.38
N LEU A 558 3.76 -17.10 -1.77
CA LEU A 558 4.56 -16.01 -2.28
C LEU A 558 6.02 -16.19 -1.84
N ILE A 559 6.90 -16.47 -2.79
CA ILE A 559 8.33 -16.24 -2.63
C ILE A 559 8.54 -14.73 -2.75
N SER A 560 9.09 -14.08 -1.72
CA SER A 560 9.41 -12.66 -1.77
C SER A 560 10.68 -12.30 -1.01
N GLY A 561 11.23 -11.12 -1.27
CA GLY A 561 12.38 -10.60 -0.55
C GLY A 561 13.31 -9.80 -1.46
N SER A 562 14.62 -9.88 -1.18
CA SER A 562 15.68 -9.26 -1.97
C SER A 562 16.83 -10.25 -2.16
N ALA A 563 17.14 -10.61 -3.42
CA ALA A 563 18.09 -11.66 -3.72
C ALA A 563 19.55 -11.17 -3.56
N GLN A 564 20.24 -11.62 -2.51
CA GLN A 564 21.56 -11.12 -2.10
C GLN A 564 22.74 -11.93 -2.66
N ASP A 565 22.51 -13.16 -3.11
CA ASP A 565 23.54 -14.04 -3.67
C ASP A 565 24.06 -13.54 -5.02
N ASN A 566 25.12 -14.17 -5.52
CA ASN A 566 25.78 -13.74 -6.76
C ASN A 566 24.94 -14.07 -7.99
N VAL A 567 25.13 -13.24 -9.03
CA VAL A 567 24.52 -13.41 -10.35
C VAL A 567 24.83 -14.79 -10.91
N GLY A 568 23.80 -15.49 -11.39
CA GLY A 568 23.85 -16.91 -11.71
C GLY A 568 22.47 -17.57 -11.63
N THR A 569 22.41 -18.88 -11.84
CA THR A 569 21.17 -19.66 -11.88
C THR A 569 21.11 -20.64 -10.71
N PHE A 570 19.93 -20.73 -10.09
CA PHE A 570 19.63 -21.53 -8.91
C PHE A 570 18.43 -22.43 -9.20
N THR A 571 18.46 -23.66 -8.68
CA THR A 571 17.30 -24.56 -8.72
C THR A 571 16.63 -24.52 -7.35
N VAL A 572 15.38 -24.07 -7.32
CA VAL A 572 14.53 -23.97 -6.14
C VAL A 572 13.42 -25.01 -6.29
N THR A 573 13.34 -26.00 -5.41
CA THR A 573 12.25 -27.00 -5.49
C THR A 573 11.02 -26.45 -4.76
N VAL A 574 10.05 -25.94 -5.52
CA VAL A 574 8.79 -25.40 -5.01
C VAL A 574 7.77 -26.52 -4.80
N SER A 575 6.97 -26.40 -3.74
CA SER A 575 6.00 -27.42 -3.33
C SER A 575 4.63 -26.84 -3.03
N ALA A 576 3.57 -27.60 -3.31
CA ALA A 576 2.19 -27.26 -2.96
C ALA A 576 1.49 -28.49 -2.34
N THR A 577 0.80 -28.32 -1.21
CA THR A 577 0.27 -29.42 -0.39
C THR A 577 -1.19 -29.23 0.00
N ASN A 578 -1.99 -30.30 -0.07
CA ASN A 578 -3.35 -30.40 0.46
C ASN A 578 -3.54 -31.72 1.27
N SER A 579 -4.78 -32.13 1.55
CA SER A 579 -5.10 -33.38 2.27
C SER A 579 -4.85 -34.68 1.48
N VAL A 580 -4.76 -34.60 0.14
CA VAL A 580 -4.60 -35.73 -0.77
C VAL A 580 -3.12 -35.99 -1.07
N GLY A 581 -2.29 -34.94 -1.10
CA GLY A 581 -0.84 -35.06 -1.22
C GLY A 581 -0.10 -33.74 -1.42
N THR A 582 1.18 -33.88 -1.78
CA THR A 582 2.10 -32.79 -2.12
C THR A 582 2.55 -32.96 -3.56
N ALA A 583 2.52 -31.88 -4.35
CA ALA A 583 3.20 -31.78 -5.63
C ALA A 583 4.46 -30.93 -5.49
N THR A 584 5.44 -31.19 -6.36
CA THR A 584 6.77 -30.57 -6.38
C THR A 584 7.17 -30.21 -7.80
N GLN A 585 7.81 -29.06 -7.99
CA GLN A 585 8.33 -28.59 -9.28
C GLN A 585 9.67 -27.88 -9.05
N ASP A 586 10.61 -28.03 -9.98
CA ASP A 586 11.86 -27.27 -9.93
C ASP A 586 11.69 -25.92 -10.64
N LEU A 587 11.84 -24.83 -9.88
CA LEU A 587 11.90 -23.46 -10.35
C LEU A 587 13.35 -23.08 -10.64
N THR A 588 13.65 -22.77 -11.89
CA THR A 588 14.93 -22.23 -12.35
C THR A 588 14.94 -20.72 -12.12
N LEU A 589 15.50 -20.29 -11.00
CA LEU A 589 15.60 -18.89 -10.61
C LEU A 589 16.95 -18.30 -11.04
N THR A 590 16.93 -17.31 -11.93
CA THR A 590 18.15 -16.60 -12.36
C THR A 590 18.26 -15.26 -11.62
N ILE A 591 19.42 -14.98 -11.03
CA ILE A 591 19.76 -13.67 -10.47
C ILE A 591 20.59 -12.90 -11.50
N GLU A 592 20.12 -11.72 -11.89
CA GLU A 592 20.78 -10.81 -12.84
C GLU A 592 21.30 -9.53 -12.16
N HIS A 593 22.06 -8.73 -12.90
CA HIS A 593 22.45 -7.38 -12.49
C HIS A 593 21.27 -6.40 -12.56
N ALA A 594 21.40 -5.27 -11.86
CA ALA A 594 20.51 -4.10 -11.96
C ALA A 594 21.03 -3.10 -12.99
#